data_AF-A0A7W1C0D6-F1
#
_entry.id   AF-A0A7W1C0D6-F1
#
_cell.length_a   1.000
_cell.length_b   1.000
_cell.length_c   1.000
_cell.angle_alpha   90.00
_cell.angle_beta   90.00
_cell.angle_gamma   90.00
#
_symmetry.space_group_name_H-M   'P 1'
#
loop_
_entity.id
_entity.type
_entity.pdbx_description
1 polymer ?
#
loop_
_entity_poly.entity_id
_entity_poly.type
_entity_poly.pdbx_seq_one_letter_code
_entity_poly.pdbx_strand_id
1 'polypeptide(L)'
;RMARDAHSFYIRNTYIENNLIKPGKVEIKGRPIDLRKIGGEIYAVGAETDHIVPWKSAWRIGQLVGGTVRFALASSGHIAGMINPPAKGKGKYWVNEGGDAGAAATADEWREHATEHEGSWWADWKEWLGSRSGKKVKPPRMGSKKYPPLEDAPGTYVKEK
;
A
#
# COMPACT_ATOMS: atom_id res chain seq x y z
N ARG A 1 -2.64 -21.60 -2.35
CA ARG A 1 -3.69 -21.49 -3.40
C ARG A 1 -4.91 -20.77 -2.81
N MET A 2 -5.60 -19.93 -3.58
CA MET A 2 -6.82 -19.28 -3.11
C MET A 2 -8.03 -20.22 -3.28
N ALA A 3 -8.95 -20.24 -2.30
CA ALA A 3 -10.19 -21.01 -2.44
C ALA A 3 -11.00 -20.51 -3.65
N ARG A 4 -11.71 -21.42 -4.33
CA ARG A 4 -12.44 -21.14 -5.59
C ARG A 4 -13.34 -19.92 -5.46
N ASP A 5 -14.16 -19.87 -4.42
CA ASP A 5 -15.14 -18.79 -4.24
C ASP A 5 -14.47 -17.43 -4.03
N ALA A 6 -13.38 -17.40 -3.25
CA ALA A 6 -12.58 -16.19 -3.03
C ALA A 6 -11.92 -15.71 -4.34
N HIS A 7 -11.37 -16.65 -5.14
CA HIS A 7 -10.77 -16.33 -6.43
C HIS A 7 -11.80 -15.80 -7.43
N SER A 8 -12.93 -16.49 -7.60
CA SER A 8 -14.01 -16.04 -8.49
C SER A 8 -14.59 -14.69 -8.07
N PHE A 9 -14.76 -14.47 -6.77
CA PHE A 9 -15.19 -13.18 -6.23
C PHE A 9 -14.19 -12.07 -6.57
N TYR A 10 -12.89 -12.30 -6.36
CA TYR A 10 -11.84 -11.33 -6.64
C TYR A 10 -11.85 -10.91 -8.11
N ILE A 11 -11.76 -11.87 -9.04
CA ILE A 11 -11.73 -11.58 -10.48
C ILE A 11 -12.98 -10.80 -10.93
N ARG A 12 -14.16 -11.23 -10.50
CA ARG A 12 -15.42 -10.56 -10.89
C ARG A 12 -15.48 -9.13 -10.36
N ASN A 13 -15.23 -8.94 -9.06
CA ASN A 13 -15.49 -7.65 -8.40
C ASN A 13 -14.37 -6.64 -8.53
N THR A 14 -13.17 -7.03 -8.97
CA THR A 14 -12.07 -6.09 -9.22
C THR A 14 -11.79 -5.93 -10.71
N TYR A 15 -11.42 -7.02 -11.41
CA TYR A 15 -10.93 -6.95 -12.79
C TYR A 15 -12.04 -6.81 -13.83
N ILE A 16 -13.17 -7.51 -13.66
CA ILE A 16 -14.23 -7.53 -14.69
C ILE A 16 -15.21 -6.37 -14.46
N GLU A 17 -15.82 -6.29 -13.28
CA GLU A 17 -16.93 -5.37 -13.02
C GLU A 17 -16.52 -4.10 -12.27
N ASN A 18 -15.29 -4.07 -11.72
CA ASN A 18 -14.75 -2.98 -10.90
C ASN A 18 -15.77 -2.49 -9.85
N ASN A 19 -16.35 -3.43 -9.09
CA ASN A 19 -17.43 -3.15 -8.15
C ASN A 19 -16.94 -2.53 -6.84
N LEU A 20 -15.67 -2.73 -6.46
CA LEU A 20 -15.12 -2.16 -5.21
C LEU A 20 -15.19 -0.63 -5.16
N ILE A 21 -15.11 0.05 -6.31
CA ILE A 21 -15.21 1.53 -6.36
C ILE A 21 -16.65 2.05 -6.30
N LYS A 22 -17.65 1.15 -6.34
CA LYS A 22 -19.08 1.49 -6.33
C LYS A 22 -19.60 1.28 -4.89
N PRO A 23 -19.88 2.35 -4.13
CA PRO A 23 -20.32 2.23 -2.74
C PRO A 23 -21.51 1.30 -2.58
N GLY A 24 -21.38 0.32 -1.69
CA GLY A 24 -22.41 -0.67 -1.36
C GLY A 24 -22.63 -1.78 -2.39
N LYS A 25 -21.93 -1.77 -3.53
CA LYS A 25 -22.09 -2.82 -4.56
C LYS A 25 -21.51 -4.16 -4.13
N VAL A 26 -20.42 -4.12 -3.36
CA VAL A 26 -19.79 -5.30 -2.76
C VAL A 26 -20.20 -5.40 -1.30
N GLU A 27 -20.58 -6.59 -0.87
CA GLU A 27 -20.87 -6.90 0.52
C GLU A 27 -19.94 -8.01 1.01
N ILE A 28 -19.35 -7.84 2.20
CA ILE A 28 -18.52 -8.85 2.84
C ILE A 28 -19.04 -9.06 4.27
N LYS A 29 -19.42 -10.30 4.60
CA LYS A 29 -20.00 -10.68 5.91
C LYS A 29 -21.20 -9.81 6.32
N GLY A 30 -22.16 -9.57 5.42
CA GLY A 30 -23.35 -8.76 5.73
C GLY A 30 -23.10 -7.26 5.75
N ARG A 31 -21.91 -6.79 5.35
CA ARG A 31 -21.52 -5.38 5.42
C ARG A 31 -21.22 -4.80 4.04
N PRO A 32 -21.98 -3.79 3.59
CA PRO A 32 -21.70 -3.10 2.34
C PRO A 32 -20.38 -2.33 2.42
N ILE A 33 -19.55 -2.47 1.38
CA ILE A 33 -18.24 -1.84 1.30
C ILE A 33 -18.36 -0.46 0.65
N ASP A 34 -17.77 0.54 1.28
CA ASP A 34 -17.64 1.89 0.76
C ASP A 34 -16.24 2.41 1.11
N LEU A 35 -15.37 2.55 0.10
CA LEU A 35 -13.98 2.95 0.29
C LEU A 35 -13.85 4.36 0.88
N ARG A 36 -14.84 5.22 0.67
CA ARG A 36 -14.88 6.58 1.23
C ARG A 36 -14.95 6.59 2.76
N LYS A 37 -15.35 5.47 3.37
CA LYS A 37 -15.35 5.31 4.84
C LYS A 37 -13.96 4.97 5.41
N ILE A 38 -12.98 4.70 4.56
CA ILE A 38 -11.58 4.58 4.97
C ILE A 38 -11.06 5.99 5.19
N GLY A 39 -11.01 6.42 6.45
CA GLY A 39 -10.44 7.70 6.88
C GLY A 39 -9.04 7.55 7.48
N GLY A 40 -8.51 8.66 7.99
CA GLY A 40 -7.16 8.73 8.56
C GLY A 40 -6.09 8.96 7.49
N GLU A 41 -4.84 8.66 7.83
CA GLU A 41 -3.69 8.89 6.96
C GLU A 41 -3.25 7.57 6.32
N ILE A 42 -3.06 7.58 5.00
CA ILE A 42 -2.72 6.42 4.20
C ILE A 42 -1.39 6.68 3.49
N TYR A 43 -0.51 5.69 3.51
CA TYR A 43 0.69 5.67 2.69
C TYR A 43 0.50 4.67 1.56
N ALA A 44 0.58 5.13 0.31
CA ALA A 44 0.40 4.32 -0.88
C ALA A 44 1.64 4.41 -1.78
N VAL A 45 1.95 3.32 -2.48
CA VAL A 45 3.15 3.25 -3.32
C VAL A 45 2.79 2.66 -4.68
N GLY A 46 3.30 3.29 -5.75
CA GLY A 46 3.31 2.73 -7.10
C GLY A 46 4.74 2.58 -7.60
N ALA A 47 4.92 1.86 -8.71
CA ALA A 47 6.20 1.78 -9.42
C ALA A 47 6.04 2.28 -10.87
N GLU A 48 6.94 3.17 -11.29
CA GLU A 48 6.83 3.97 -12.52
C GLU A 48 6.68 3.12 -13.78
N THR A 49 7.42 2.01 -13.86
CA THR A 49 7.36 1.07 -14.99
C THR A 49 6.71 -0.26 -14.60
N ASP A 50 5.79 -0.26 -13.63
CA ASP A 50 5.02 -1.43 -13.25
C ASP A 50 3.93 -1.73 -14.29
N HIS A 51 4.05 -2.89 -14.93
CA HIS A 51 3.08 -3.38 -15.93
C HIS A 51 2.01 -4.29 -15.32
N ILE A 52 2.16 -4.72 -14.06
CA ILE A 52 1.20 -5.53 -13.31
C ILE A 52 0.19 -4.61 -12.61
N VAL A 53 0.69 -3.58 -11.92
CA VAL A 53 -0.11 -2.56 -11.25
C VAL A 53 0.32 -1.18 -11.76
N PRO A 54 -0.27 -0.70 -12.87
CA PRO A 54 0.07 0.62 -13.41
C PRO A 54 -0.06 1.70 -12.33
N TRP A 55 0.98 2.49 -12.11
CA TRP A 55 1.02 3.41 -10.97
C TRP A 55 -0.11 4.44 -11.00
N LYS A 56 -0.56 4.88 -12.19
CA LYS A 56 -1.73 5.77 -12.32
C LYS A 56 -3.00 5.13 -11.76
N SER A 57 -3.17 3.82 -11.91
CA SER A 57 -4.28 3.07 -11.31
C SER A 57 -4.13 2.96 -9.80
N ALA A 58 -2.91 2.76 -9.30
CA ALA A 58 -2.63 2.75 -7.85
C ALA A 58 -2.87 4.14 -7.22
N TRP A 59 -2.43 5.21 -7.87
CA TRP A 59 -2.58 6.60 -7.43
C TRP A 59 -4.05 6.99 -7.20
N ARG A 60 -4.98 6.42 -7.98
CA ARG A 60 -6.42 6.65 -7.80
C ARG A 60 -6.94 6.31 -6.41
N ILE A 61 -6.19 5.57 -5.57
CA ILE A 61 -6.56 5.40 -4.16
C ILE A 61 -6.82 6.74 -3.46
N GLY A 62 -6.05 7.80 -3.78
CA GLY A 62 -6.26 9.16 -3.26
C GLY A 62 -7.59 9.79 -3.67
N GLN A 63 -8.23 9.28 -4.73
CA GLN A 63 -9.52 9.75 -5.23
C GLN A 63 -10.69 8.90 -4.72
N LEU A 64 -10.42 7.76 -4.09
CA LEU A 64 -11.42 6.75 -3.74
C LEU A 64 -11.72 6.66 -2.24
N VAL A 65 -10.76 7.04 -1.40
CA VAL A 65 -10.86 6.98 0.06
C VAL A 65 -11.25 8.33 0.65
N GLY A 66 -11.74 8.34 1.89
CA GLY A 66 -12.03 9.58 2.62
C GLY A 66 -10.87 10.08 3.48
N GLY A 67 -9.76 9.35 3.51
CA GLY A 67 -8.53 9.71 4.21
C GLY A 67 -7.54 10.46 3.32
N THR A 68 -6.53 11.05 3.95
CA THR A 68 -5.43 11.75 3.28
C THR A 68 -4.38 10.74 2.82
N VAL A 69 -3.97 10.80 1.56
CA VAL A 69 -3.03 9.83 0.98
C VAL A 69 -1.68 10.48 0.69
N ARG A 70 -0.61 10.04 1.37
CA ARG A 70 0.76 10.23 0.90
C ARG A 70 1.05 9.15 -0.14
N PHE A 71 1.26 9.57 -1.39
CA PHE A 71 1.63 8.66 -2.46
C PHE A 71 3.14 8.77 -2.74
N ALA A 72 3.83 7.64 -2.85
CA ALA A 72 5.22 7.56 -3.30
C ALA A 72 5.28 6.79 -4.62
N LEU A 73 5.99 7.34 -5.61
CA LEU A 73 6.25 6.65 -6.87
C LEU A 73 7.68 6.16 -6.86
N ALA A 74 7.89 4.85 -6.83
CA ALA A 74 9.21 4.25 -6.97
C ALA A 74 9.61 4.17 -8.45
N SER A 75 10.89 4.42 -8.75
CA SER A 75 11.47 4.07 -10.05
C SER A 75 11.45 2.55 -10.30
N SER A 76 11.59 2.13 -11.56
CA SER A 76 11.60 0.72 -11.99
C SER A 76 10.23 0.02 -11.97
N GLY A 77 10.23 -1.29 -12.22
CA GLY A 77 9.03 -2.13 -12.35
C GLY A 77 8.61 -2.83 -11.06
N HIS A 78 7.58 -3.67 -11.13
CA HIS A 78 6.88 -4.26 -9.98
C HIS A 78 7.79 -4.71 -8.82
N ILE A 79 8.69 -5.67 -9.06
CA ILE A 79 9.55 -6.22 -8.00
C ILE A 79 10.71 -5.27 -7.70
N ALA A 80 11.38 -4.74 -8.72
CA ALA A 80 12.58 -3.93 -8.57
C ALA A 80 12.31 -2.57 -7.89
N GLY A 81 11.14 -1.97 -8.14
CA GLY A 81 10.71 -0.73 -7.49
C GLY A 81 10.19 -0.96 -6.06
N MET A 82 9.48 -2.06 -5.81
CA MET A 82 8.95 -2.36 -4.47
C MET A 82 10.02 -2.87 -3.51
N ILE A 83 10.91 -3.75 -3.99
CA ILE A 83 11.99 -4.36 -3.21
C ILE A 83 13.30 -3.61 -3.51
N ASN A 84 13.40 -2.39 -2.97
CA ASN A 84 14.58 -1.55 -3.10
C ASN A 84 15.19 -1.22 -1.72
N PRO A 85 16.11 -2.05 -1.19
CA PRO A 85 16.70 -1.81 0.12
C PRO A 85 17.58 -0.54 0.16
N PRO A 86 17.39 0.37 1.15
CA PRO A 86 18.17 1.60 1.29
C PRO A 86 19.69 1.39 1.30
N ALA A 87 20.16 0.29 1.87
CA ALA A 87 21.58 -0.03 1.98
C ALA A 87 22.30 -0.14 0.61
N LYS A 88 21.55 -0.36 -0.48
CA LYS A 88 22.12 -0.41 -1.83
C LYS A 88 22.29 0.97 -2.47
N GLY A 89 21.64 2.01 -1.93
CA GLY A 89 21.72 3.39 -2.45
C GLY A 89 21.32 3.54 -3.92
N LYS A 90 20.45 2.66 -4.43
CA LYS A 90 20.01 2.65 -5.84
C LYS A 90 18.56 3.08 -5.97
N GLY A 91 18.20 3.48 -7.19
CA GLY A 91 16.86 3.89 -7.55
C GLY A 91 16.58 5.33 -7.17
N LYS A 92 15.38 5.75 -7.51
CA LYS A 92 14.79 7.05 -7.25
C LYS A 92 13.35 6.86 -6.81
N TYR A 93 12.79 7.86 -6.18
CA TYR A 93 11.36 7.93 -5.92
C TYR A 93 10.86 9.36 -5.99
N TRP A 94 9.55 9.53 -6.19
CA TRP A 94 8.90 10.83 -6.23
C TRP A 94 7.78 10.93 -5.19
N VAL A 95 7.69 12.06 -4.52
CA VAL A 95 6.64 12.39 -3.54
C VAL A 95 6.26 13.88 -3.64
N ASN A 96 5.02 14.21 -3.27
CA ASN A 96 4.64 15.61 -3.02
C ASN A 96 4.92 15.92 -1.55
N GLU A 97 5.73 16.95 -1.29
CA GLU A 97 6.10 17.31 0.08
C GLU A 97 4.90 17.86 0.85
N GLY A 98 4.52 17.18 1.95
CA GLY A 98 3.38 17.52 2.80
C GLY A 98 1.99 17.38 2.17
N GLY A 99 1.88 16.92 0.91
CA GLY A 99 0.65 16.96 0.13
C GLY A 99 -0.19 15.68 0.15
N ASP A 100 -1.51 15.85 0.02
CA ASP A 100 -2.45 14.78 -0.27
C ASP A 100 -2.44 14.48 -1.77
N ALA A 101 -2.21 13.23 -2.15
CA ALA A 101 -2.32 12.78 -3.54
C ALA A 101 -3.73 12.98 -4.09
N GLY A 102 -4.75 12.96 -3.24
CA GLY A 102 -6.14 13.28 -3.59
C GLY A 102 -6.36 14.70 -4.08
N ALA A 103 -5.46 15.65 -3.77
CA ALA A 103 -5.62 17.07 -4.09
C ALA A 103 -5.36 17.41 -5.57
N ALA A 104 -4.58 16.59 -6.29
CA ALA A 104 -4.36 16.77 -7.72
C ALA A 104 -5.52 16.15 -8.52
N ALA A 105 -5.92 16.78 -9.62
CA ALA A 105 -7.02 16.28 -10.46
C ALA A 105 -6.62 15.05 -11.28
N THR A 106 -5.33 14.93 -11.62
CA THR A 106 -4.81 13.80 -12.38
C THR A 106 -3.49 13.26 -11.82
N ALA A 107 -3.19 12.01 -12.15
CA ALA A 107 -1.91 11.40 -11.79
C ALA A 107 -0.72 12.12 -12.46
N ASP A 108 -0.91 12.64 -13.67
CA ASP A 108 0.14 13.37 -14.40
C ASP A 108 0.43 14.73 -13.74
N GLU A 109 -0.61 15.48 -13.37
CA GLU A 109 -0.47 16.71 -12.56
C GLU A 109 0.22 16.40 -11.22
N TRP A 110 -0.17 15.33 -10.55
CA TRP A 110 0.51 14.91 -9.32
C TRP A 110 2.01 14.66 -9.56
N ARG A 111 2.36 14.02 -10.68
CA ARG A 111 3.74 13.68 -11.04
C ARG A 111 4.58 14.90 -11.41
N GLU A 112 3.99 15.91 -12.06
CA GLU A 112 4.65 17.18 -12.42
C GLU A 112 5.08 17.99 -11.20
N HIS A 113 4.31 17.91 -10.12
CA HIS A 113 4.60 18.60 -8.85
C HIS A 113 5.42 17.76 -7.86
N ALA A 114 5.68 16.48 -8.19
CA ALA A 114 6.41 15.58 -7.30
C ALA A 114 7.91 15.84 -7.34
N THR A 115 8.50 15.92 -6.15
CA THR A 115 9.94 16.08 -5.98
C THR A 115 10.63 14.74 -6.14
N GLU A 116 11.72 14.71 -6.92
CA GLU A 116 12.56 13.53 -7.07
C GLU A 116 13.53 13.41 -5.89
N HIS A 117 13.63 12.19 -5.35
CA HIS A 117 14.59 11.84 -4.32
C HIS A 117 15.42 10.64 -4.77
N GLU A 118 16.72 10.72 -4.56
CA GLU A 118 17.63 9.61 -4.81
C GLU A 118 17.48 8.53 -3.72
N GLY A 119 17.58 7.26 -4.13
CA GLY A 119 17.54 6.10 -3.25
C GLY A 119 16.16 5.45 -3.12
N SER A 120 15.86 4.94 -1.92
CA SER A 120 14.69 4.10 -1.67
C SER A 120 13.57 4.85 -0.98
N TRP A 121 12.34 4.68 -1.51
CA TRP A 121 11.11 5.16 -0.88
C TRP A 121 10.89 4.59 0.54
N TRP A 122 11.58 3.51 0.93
CA TRP A 122 11.52 3.00 2.30
C TRP A 122 12.01 4.01 3.34
N ALA A 123 12.92 4.93 2.96
CA ALA A 123 13.36 6.00 3.85
C ALA A 123 12.20 6.97 4.16
N ASP A 124 11.49 7.40 3.12
CA ASP A 124 10.31 8.25 3.22
C ASP A 124 9.19 7.58 4.04
N TRP A 125 8.88 6.32 3.72
CA TRP A 125 7.88 5.55 4.47
C TRP A 125 8.25 5.38 5.94
N LYS A 126 9.53 5.13 6.25
CA LYS A 126 10.02 4.99 7.63
C LYS A 126 9.88 6.28 8.41
N GLU A 127 10.19 7.42 7.79
CA GLU A 127 10.00 8.75 8.42
C GLU A 127 8.52 9.02 8.68
N TRP A 128 7.68 8.82 7.65
CA TRP A 128 6.23 8.96 7.76
C TRP A 128 5.65 8.05 8.85
N LEU A 129 6.07 6.79 8.93
CA LEU A 129 5.59 5.85 9.96
C LEU A 129 6.14 6.21 11.34
N GLY A 130 7.36 6.75 11.41
CA GLY A 130 8.04 7.11 12.66
C GLY A 130 7.26 8.12 13.49
N SER A 131 6.73 9.18 12.88
CA SER A 131 5.88 10.16 13.56
C SER A 131 4.55 9.59 14.06
N ARG A 132 4.13 8.44 13.49
CA ARG A 132 2.86 7.74 13.78
C ARG A 132 3.02 6.53 14.69
N SER A 133 4.25 6.21 15.11
CA SER A 133 4.57 4.99 15.89
C SER A 133 4.72 5.23 17.40
N GLY A 134 4.43 6.44 17.87
CA GLY A 134 4.57 6.80 19.28
C GLY A 134 6.02 6.84 19.77
N LYS A 135 6.20 6.83 21.10
CA LYS A 135 7.53 6.92 21.74
C LYS A 135 8.28 5.58 21.62
N LYS A 136 9.60 5.66 21.45
CA LYS A 136 10.47 4.48 21.54
C LYS A 136 10.43 3.89 22.96
N VAL A 137 10.27 2.58 23.03
CA VAL A 137 10.27 1.79 24.28
C VAL A 137 11.23 0.62 24.16
N LYS A 138 11.56 -0.02 25.29
CA LYS A 138 12.31 -1.28 25.26
C LYS A 138 11.49 -2.35 24.52
N PRO A 139 12.11 -3.16 23.65
CA PRO A 139 11.40 -4.23 22.96
C PRO A 139 10.70 -5.17 23.95
N PRO A 140 9.42 -5.51 23.74
CA PRO A 140 8.73 -6.49 24.57
C PRO A 140 9.26 -7.91 24.28
N ARG A 141 8.93 -8.85 25.17
CA ARG A 141 9.17 -10.28 24.89
C ARG A 141 8.33 -10.75 23.70
N MET A 142 8.78 -11.82 23.03
CA MET A 142 7.99 -12.48 22.00
C MET A 142 6.73 -13.10 22.61
N GLY A 143 5.58 -12.82 21.99
CA GLY A 143 4.27 -13.31 22.41
C GLY A 143 3.80 -12.76 23.76
N SER A 144 2.76 -13.39 24.32
CA SER A 144 2.16 -13.05 25.61
C SER A 144 1.63 -14.30 26.31
N LYS A 145 1.05 -14.17 27.52
CA LYS A 145 0.39 -15.31 28.19
C LYS A 145 -0.82 -15.82 27.39
N LYS A 146 -1.58 -14.90 26.77
CA LYS A 146 -2.76 -15.21 25.95
C LYS A 146 -2.37 -15.79 24.58
N TYR A 147 -1.22 -15.37 24.06
CA TYR A 147 -0.70 -15.77 22.74
C TYR A 147 0.77 -16.18 22.88
N PRO A 148 1.07 -17.37 23.40
CA PRO A 148 2.44 -17.85 23.53
C PRO A 148 3.07 -18.07 22.14
N PRO A 149 4.41 -17.93 22.01
CA PRO A 149 5.11 -18.34 20.78
C PRO A 149 4.81 -19.82 20.47
N LEU A 150 4.58 -20.12 19.19
CA LEU A 150 4.24 -21.47 18.73
C LEU A 150 5.44 -22.18 18.09
N GLU A 151 6.16 -21.47 17.22
CA GLU A 151 7.37 -21.92 16.53
C GLU A 151 8.20 -20.72 16.08
N ASP A 152 9.46 -20.96 15.69
CA ASP A 152 10.31 -19.94 15.10
C ASP A 152 9.83 -19.54 13.70
N ALA A 153 9.99 -18.25 13.36
CA ALA A 153 9.80 -17.78 11.98
C ALA A 153 10.75 -18.53 11.02
N PRO A 154 10.32 -18.87 9.79
CA PRO A 154 9.15 -18.35 9.08
C PRO A 154 7.89 -19.21 9.23
N GLY A 155 7.90 -20.18 10.16
CA GLY A 155 6.80 -21.09 10.41
C GLY A 155 6.58 -22.16 9.34
N THR A 156 5.41 -22.79 9.38
CA THR A 156 5.04 -23.94 8.55
C THR A 156 4.30 -23.58 7.27
N TYR A 157 3.33 -22.66 7.32
CA TYR A 157 2.43 -22.38 6.17
C TYR A 157 3.14 -21.87 4.91
N VAL A 158 4.29 -21.20 5.04
CA VAL A 158 5.09 -20.74 3.89
C VAL A 158 5.81 -21.89 3.16
N LYS A 159 5.93 -23.06 3.80
CA LYS A 159 6.64 -24.25 3.26
C LYS A 159 5.69 -25.23 2.56
N GLU A 160 4.38 -25.00 2.63
CA GLU A 160 3.37 -25.79 1.94
C GLU A 160 3.56 -25.74 0.43
N LYS A 161 3.30 -26.87 -0.26
CA LYS A 161 3.51 -27.04 -1.70
C LYS A 161 2.22 -26.88 -2.52
#